data_AF-A0A7S0AGU7-F1
#
_entry.id   AF-A0A7S0AGU7-F1
#
_cell.length_a   1.000
_cell.length_b   1.000
_cell.length_c   1.000
_cell.angle_alpha   90.00
_cell.angle_beta   90.00
_cell.angle_gamma   90.00
#
_symmetry.space_group_name_H-M   'P 1'
#
loop_
_entity.id
_entity.type
_entity.pdbx_description
1 polymer ?
#
loop_
_entity_poly.entity_id
_entity_poly.type
_entity_poly.pdbx_seq_one_letter_code
_entity_poly.pdbx_strand_id
1 'polypeptide(L)'
;MCIVFVALDQHPEFPVVIAHNRDEYLSRRSESMELREWRLTGNRAEVVGAGRGKVLLAGRDSQAGGTWLGLCHVPQTGACRLATVLNNSDYTAPSRADAPSRG
;
A
#
# COMPACT_ATOMS: atom_id res chain seq x y z
N MET A 1 -0.40 -14.68 9.17
CA MET A 1 -0.43 -15.35 7.86
C MET A 1 -0.57 -14.32 6.73
N CYS A 2 0.43 -14.22 5.85
CA CYS A 2 0.42 -13.32 4.70
C CYS A 2 0.01 -14.06 3.43
N ILE A 3 -0.89 -13.50 2.62
CA ILE A 3 -1.21 -14.07 1.32
C ILE A 3 -1.55 -12.96 0.32
N VAL A 4 -1.12 -13.17 -0.93
CA VAL A 4 -1.52 -12.39 -2.10
C VAL A 4 -1.97 -13.38 -3.16
N PHE A 5 -3.20 -13.22 -3.62
CA PHE A 5 -3.73 -13.92 -4.78
C PHE A 5 -3.64 -13.01 -5.99
N VAL A 6 -3.15 -13.57 -7.09
CA VAL A 6 -3.10 -12.90 -8.39
C VAL A 6 -3.77 -13.81 -9.39
N ALA A 7 -4.80 -13.30 -10.05
CA ALA A 7 -5.48 -13.97 -11.15
C ALA A 7 -5.31 -13.11 -12.40
N LEU A 8 -4.67 -13.69 -13.43
CA LEU A 8 -4.44 -13.05 -14.71
C LEU A 8 -5.38 -13.66 -15.74
N ASP A 9 -6.15 -12.81 -16.41
CA ASP A 9 -7.07 -13.19 -17.48
C ASP A 9 -8.06 -14.31 -17.07
N GLN A 10 -8.48 -14.31 -15.80
CA GLN A 10 -9.41 -15.30 -15.24
C GLN A 10 -10.85 -14.77 -15.14
N HIS A 11 -11.07 -13.48 -15.41
CA HIS A 11 -12.40 -12.85 -15.37
C HIS A 11 -12.63 -12.07 -16.68
N PRO A 12 -13.82 -12.18 -17.30
CA PRO A 12 -14.10 -11.57 -18.60
C PRO A 12 -13.96 -10.04 -18.63
N GLU A 13 -14.18 -9.38 -17.49
CA GLU A 13 -14.11 -7.91 -17.37
C GLU A 13 -12.84 -7.40 -16.66
N PHE A 14 -12.13 -8.28 -15.93
CA PHE A 14 -10.99 -7.87 -15.11
C PHE A 14 -9.74 -8.64 -15.55
N PRO A 15 -8.90 -8.06 -16.43
CA PRO A 15 -7.72 -8.74 -16.95
C PRO A 15 -6.70 -9.08 -15.86
N VAL A 16 -6.77 -8.38 -14.72
CA VAL A 16 -5.98 -8.65 -13.52
C VAL A 16 -6.87 -8.47 -12.31
N VAL A 17 -6.92 -9.48 -11.44
CA VAL A 17 -7.54 -9.40 -10.11
C VAL A 17 -6.46 -9.67 -9.06
N ILE A 18 -6.37 -8.79 -8.07
CA ILE A 18 -5.42 -8.91 -6.96
C ILE A 18 -6.20 -8.83 -5.66
N ALA A 19 -6.05 -9.85 -4.84
CA ALA A 19 -6.59 -9.88 -3.49
C ALA A 19 -5.44 -10.13 -2.52
N HIS A 20 -5.31 -9.32 -1.47
CA HIS A 20 -4.28 -9.52 -0.46
C HIS A 20 -4.89 -9.46 0.94
N ASN A 21 -4.27 -10.15 1.88
CA ASN A 21 -4.59 -9.98 3.29
C ASN A 21 -3.86 -8.73 3.83
N ARG A 22 -4.57 -7.82 4.50
CA ARG A 22 -4.01 -6.54 4.99
C ARG A 22 -3.44 -6.67 6.41
N ASP A 23 -4.17 -7.29 7.32
CA ASP A 23 -3.79 -7.50 8.72
C ASP A 23 -4.80 -8.45 9.39
N GLU A 24 -4.45 -9.06 10.53
CA GLU A 24 -5.34 -9.93 11.30
C GLU A 24 -6.29 -9.13 12.21
N TYR A 25 -6.05 -7.82 12.38
CA TYR A 25 -6.87 -6.92 13.20
C TYR A 25 -8.05 -6.31 12.44
N LEU A 26 -9.19 -6.99 12.45
CA LEU A 26 -10.44 -6.53 11.83
C LEU A 26 -10.89 -5.13 12.29
N SER A 27 -10.55 -4.69 13.50
CA SER A 27 -10.92 -3.39 14.04
C SER A 27 -10.16 -2.21 13.43
N ARG A 28 -9.10 -2.48 12.65
CA ARG A 28 -8.23 -1.44 12.10
C ARG A 28 -8.77 -0.88 10.79
N ARG A 29 -9.44 0.28 10.86
CA ARG A 29 -10.04 0.93 9.69
C ARG A 29 -8.99 1.31 8.63
N SER A 30 -9.32 1.10 7.37
CA SER A 30 -8.58 1.58 6.21
C SER A 30 -9.46 2.42 5.30
N GLU A 31 -8.85 3.39 4.63
CA GLU A 31 -9.45 4.11 3.51
C GLU A 31 -9.26 3.31 2.22
N SER A 32 -10.23 3.42 1.31
CA SER A 32 -10.22 2.83 -0.03
C SER A 32 -8.99 3.27 -0.85
N MET A 33 -8.69 2.50 -1.90
CA MET A 33 -7.69 2.91 -2.88
C MET A 33 -8.15 4.16 -3.61
N GLU A 34 -7.34 5.21 -3.54
CA GLU A 34 -7.59 6.49 -4.22
C GLU A 34 -6.31 6.99 -4.87
N LEU A 35 -6.44 7.86 -5.89
CA LEU A 35 -5.29 8.59 -6.42
C LEU A 35 -4.82 9.59 -5.36
N ARG A 36 -3.60 9.38 -4.87
CA ARG A 36 -2.99 10.18 -3.80
C ARG A 36 -1.60 10.61 -4.22
N GLU A 37 -1.23 11.83 -3.83
CA GLU A 37 0.15 12.28 -3.96
C GLU A 37 0.92 11.95 -2.69
N TRP A 38 2.03 11.24 -2.84
CA TRP A 38 2.93 10.89 -1.76
C TRP A 38 4.26 11.61 -1.93
N ARG A 39 4.69 12.32 -0.90
CA ARG A 39 6.04 12.89 -0.81
C ARG A 39 6.90 12.01 0.09
N LEU A 40 8.11 11.72 -0.37
CA LEU A 40 9.12 11.06 0.44
C LEU A 40 10.00 12.14 1.08
N THR A 41 10.01 12.20 2.41
CA THR A 41 10.83 13.10 3.22
C THR A 41 11.74 12.24 4.09
N GLY A 42 12.99 12.05 3.66
CA GLY A 42 13.89 11.05 4.27
C GLY A 42 13.35 9.63 4.12
N ASN A 43 13.20 8.91 5.23
CA ASN A 43 12.61 7.56 5.27
C ASN A 43 11.10 7.55 5.55
N ARG A 44 10.42 8.71 5.52
CA ARG A 44 8.98 8.82 5.80
C ARG A 44 8.24 9.22 4.53
N ALA A 45 7.11 8.56 4.28
CA ALA A 45 6.20 8.93 3.21
C ALA A 45 4.97 9.61 3.81
N GLU A 46 4.57 10.73 3.24
CA GLU A 46 3.40 11.51 3.67
C GLU A 46 2.49 11.79 2.49
N VAL A 47 1.17 11.71 2.72
CA VAL A 47 0.17 12.13 1.74
C VAL A 47 0.15 13.66 1.70
N VAL A 48 0.39 14.23 0.52
CA VAL A 48 0.45 15.67 0.28
C VAL A 48 -0.63 16.12 -0.70
N GLY A 49 -0.95 17.43 -0.69
CA GLY A 49 -1.84 18.04 -1.68
C GLY A 49 -1.19 18.18 -3.07
N ALA A 50 -2.02 18.52 -4.07
CA ALA A 50 -1.67 18.47 -5.49
C ALA A 50 -0.35 19.18 -5.87
N GLY A 51 0.43 18.55 -6.75
CA GLY A 51 1.68 19.05 -7.33
C GLY A 51 2.92 18.96 -6.43
N ARG A 52 2.88 18.14 -5.36
CA ARG A 52 3.94 18.09 -4.34
C ARG A 52 4.60 16.73 -4.17
N GLY A 53 4.10 15.67 -4.80
CA GLY A 53 4.62 14.31 -4.64
C GLY A 53 4.54 13.45 -5.91
N LYS A 54 4.80 12.15 -5.75
CA LYS A 54 4.49 11.13 -6.76
C LYS A 54 3.03 10.74 -6.62
N VAL A 55 2.30 10.73 -7.73
CA VAL A 55 0.90 10.26 -7.77
C VAL A 55 0.90 8.72 -7.79
N LEU A 56 0.24 8.12 -6.82
CA LEU A 56 0.05 6.68 -6.68
C LEU A 56 -1.45 6.40 -6.51
N LEU A 57 -1.97 5.34 -7.11
CA LEU A 57 -3.22 4.75 -6.66
C LEU A 57 -2.89 3.96 -5.38
N ALA A 58 -3.29 4.47 -4.22
CA ALA A 58 -2.87 3.93 -2.95
C ALA A 58 -4.01 3.89 -1.93
N GLY A 59 -4.11 2.78 -1.22
CA GLY A 59 -4.93 2.67 -0.04
C GLY A 59 -4.21 3.24 1.19
N ARG A 60 -4.93 3.82 2.14
CA ARG A 60 -4.34 4.43 3.33
C ARG A 60 -4.86 3.77 4.61
N ASP A 61 -3.96 3.53 5.56
CA ASP A 61 -4.32 3.20 6.93
C ASP A 61 -4.81 4.45 7.66
N SER A 62 -6.05 4.42 8.13
CA SER A 62 -6.65 5.59 8.78
C SER A 62 -6.05 5.86 10.17
N GLN A 63 -5.49 4.84 10.82
CA GLN A 63 -4.97 4.97 12.19
C GLN A 63 -3.58 5.58 12.22
N ALA A 64 -2.68 5.12 11.37
CA ALA A 64 -1.27 5.50 11.44
C ALA A 64 -0.69 5.98 10.09
N GLY A 65 -1.55 6.13 9.08
CA GLY A 65 -1.31 6.98 7.91
C GLY A 65 -0.47 6.38 6.80
N GLY A 66 0.05 5.17 6.98
CA GLY A 66 0.82 4.43 5.97
C GLY A 66 -0.06 3.90 4.82
N THR A 67 0.57 3.31 3.80
CA THR A 67 -0.12 2.64 2.70
C THR A 67 -0.17 1.12 2.93
N TRP A 68 -1.29 0.50 2.58
CA TRP A 68 -1.43 -0.97 2.61
C TRP A 68 -1.26 -1.62 1.22
N LEU A 69 -1.49 -0.86 0.14
CA LEU A 69 -1.28 -1.25 -1.26
C LEU A 69 -1.02 0.02 -2.08
N GLY A 70 -0.07 -0.03 -3.00
CA GLY A 70 0.26 1.06 -3.90
C GLY A 70 0.49 0.57 -5.33
N LEU A 71 -0.10 1.27 -6.29
CA LEU A 71 0.12 1.09 -7.72
C LEU A 71 0.64 2.38 -8.34
N CYS A 72 1.62 2.26 -9.23
CA CYS A 72 2.10 3.38 -10.02
C CYS A 72 2.41 3.00 -11.45
N HIS A 73 2.12 3.93 -12.36
CA HIS A 73 2.59 3.85 -13.72
C HIS A 73 4.00 4.44 -13.81
N VAL A 74 4.91 3.77 -14.52
CA VAL A 74 6.28 4.19 -14.78
C VAL A 74 6.36 4.64 -16.24
N PRO A 75 6.27 5.96 -16.52
CA PRO A 75 6.13 6.45 -17.89
C PRO A 75 7.30 6.06 -18.80
N GLN A 76 8.52 5.97 -18.25
CA GLN A 76 9.72 5.67 -19.01
C GLN A 76 9.71 4.26 -19.62
N THR A 77 9.03 3.31 -18.98
CA THR A 77 8.97 1.91 -19.42
C THR A 77 7.57 1.46 -19.81
N GLY A 78 6.55 2.31 -19.63
CA GLY A 78 5.13 1.96 -19.76
C GLY A 78 4.65 0.91 -18.74
N ALA A 79 5.45 0.59 -17.73
CA ALA A 79 5.15 -0.50 -16.80
C ALA A 79 4.26 -0.01 -15.66
N CYS A 80 3.38 -0.87 -15.15
CA CYS A 80 2.72 -0.67 -13.87
C CYS A 80 3.51 -1.40 -12.78
N ARG A 81 3.84 -0.73 -11.68
CA ARG A 81 4.44 -1.34 -10.49
C ARG A 81 3.43 -1.39 -9.38
N LEU A 82 3.39 -2.52 -8.69
CA LEU A 82 2.56 -2.76 -7.52
C LEU A 82 3.44 -3.10 -6.32
N ALA A 83 3.09 -2.56 -5.16
CA ALA A 83 3.70 -2.90 -3.89
C ALA A 83 2.60 -3.04 -2.82
N THR A 84 2.64 -4.12 -2.05
CA THR A 84 1.72 -4.39 -0.94
C THR A 84 2.52 -4.65 0.32
N VAL A 85 1.98 -4.26 1.47
CA VAL A 85 2.55 -4.62 2.77
C VAL A 85 1.94 -5.95 3.21
N LEU A 86 2.78 -6.83 3.73
CA LEU A 86 2.41 -8.14 4.29
C LEU A 86 2.83 -8.20 5.77
N ASN A 87 2.37 -9.21 6.52
CA ASN A 87 2.58 -9.32 7.97
C ASN A 87 4.04 -9.21 8.40
N ASN A 88 4.16 -8.87 9.68
CA ASN A 88 5.40 -8.81 10.43
C ASN A 88 6.01 -10.20 10.63
N SER A 89 7.26 -10.40 10.18
CA SER A 89 8.07 -11.57 10.53
C SER A 89 8.73 -11.46 11.91
N ASP A 90 8.81 -10.25 12.47
CA ASP A 90 9.49 -9.96 13.74
C ASP A 90 8.48 -9.72 14.86
N TYR A 91 7.70 -10.74 15.22
CA TYR A 91 6.88 -10.72 16.45
C TYR A 91 7.74 -10.64 17.73
N THR A 92 9.03 -10.95 17.63
CA THR A 92 9.98 -11.02 18.76
C THR A 92 10.80 -9.75 18.95
N ALA A 93 10.78 -8.81 18.00
CA ALA A 93 11.52 -7.56 18.16
C ALA A 93 10.74 -6.60 19.08
N PRO A 94 11.42 -5.90 20.03
CA PRO A 94 10.78 -4.90 20.84
C PRO A 94 10.12 -3.84 19.97
N SER A 95 8.88 -3.46 20.30
CA SER A 95 8.19 -2.40 19.54
C SER A 95 9.01 -1.12 19.61
N ARG A 96 9.46 -0.63 18.46
CA ARG A 96 10.15 0.66 18.37
C ARG A 96 9.10 1.77 18.30
N ALA A 97 9.08 2.63 19.31
CA ALA A 97 8.11 3.73 19.40
C ALA A 97 8.23 4.74 18.25
N ASP A 98 9.40 4.81 17.61
CA ASP A 98 9.71 5.71 16.50
C ASP A 98 9.53 5.07 15.10
N ALA A 99 9.25 3.76 15.04
CA ALA A 99 9.07 3.07 13.77
C ALA A 99 7.85 3.63 13.01
N PRO A 100 7.97 3.88 11.70
CA PRO A 100 6.81 4.22 10.88
C PRO A 100 5.81 3.07 10.94
N SER A 101 4.52 3.40 11.13
CA SER A 101 3.48 2.41 10.88
C SER A 101 3.56 1.95 9.43
N ARG A 102 3.41 0.64 9.23
CA ARG A 102 3.50 0.00 7.92
C ARG A 102 2.14 -0.03 7.21
N GLY A 103 1.25 0.88 7.58
CA GLY A 103 -0.17 0.76 7.30
C GLY A 103 -0.83 -0.18 8.28
#